data_AF-A0A9E4EIB0-F1
#
_entry.id   AF-A0A9E4EIB0-F1
#
_cell.length_a   1.000
_cell.length_b   1.000
_cell.length_c   1.000
_cell.angle_alpha   90.00
_cell.angle_beta   90.00
_cell.angle_gamma   90.00
#
_symmetry.space_group_name_H-M   'P 1'
#
loop_
_entity.id
_entity.type
_entity.pdbx_description
1 polymer ?
#
loop_
_entity_poly.entity_id
_entity_poly.type
_entity_poly.pdbx_seq_one_letter_code
_entity_poly.pdbx_strand_id
1 'polypeptide(L)'
;FADMPGGVWGATAIVMVAIFLLGFILDFIEITYVVVPIVAPILLAMGLDPVWLGVLIAVNLQTSFLTPPFGFALFYLRGVAPPNVATLDIYRGVVPFIVLQVLMMFILVALPELATWLPDVLY
;
A
#
# COMPACT_ATOMS: atom_id res chain seq x y z
N PHE A 1 -14.50 18.01 6.95
CA PHE A 1 -13.56 17.71 5.85
C PHE A 1 -12.98 18.96 5.19
N ALA A 2 -13.66 20.12 5.20
CA ALA A 2 -13.09 21.39 4.71
C ALA A 2 -11.97 21.97 5.62
N ASP A 3 -11.96 21.63 6.91
CA ASP A 3 -10.99 22.15 7.89
C ASP A 3 -9.87 21.17 8.27
N MET A 4 -9.66 20.10 7.50
CA MET A 4 -8.55 19.17 7.78
C MET A 4 -7.22 19.82 7.34
N PRO A 5 -6.22 19.97 8.24
CA PRO A 5 -4.92 20.48 7.85
C PRO A 5 -4.28 19.55 6.81
N GLY A 6 -4.04 20.08 5.60
CA GLY A 6 -3.46 19.34 4.46
C GLY A 6 -4.44 18.94 3.34
N GLY A 7 -5.75 19.21 3.48
CA GLY A 7 -6.73 18.98 2.40
C GLY A 7 -6.78 17.53 1.89
N VAL A 8 -6.96 17.35 0.58
CA VAL A 8 -7.01 16.02 -0.07
C VAL A 8 -5.74 15.21 0.20
N TRP A 9 -4.57 15.84 0.05
CA TRP A 9 -3.28 15.17 0.24
C TRP A 9 -3.02 14.73 1.68
N GLY A 10 -3.43 15.55 2.66
CA GLY A 10 -3.38 15.18 4.07
C GLY A 10 -4.30 14.00 4.39
N ALA A 11 -5.53 14.03 3.88
CA ALA A 11 -6.48 12.91 4.04
C ALA A 11 -5.95 11.63 3.39
N THR A 12 -5.43 11.70 2.16
CA THR A 12 -4.83 10.55 1.47
C THR A 12 -3.64 10.00 2.25
N ALA A 13 -2.73 10.84 2.74
CA ALA A 13 -1.59 10.38 3.53
C ALA A 13 -2.02 9.65 4.81
N ILE A 14 -3.01 10.19 5.53
CA ILE A 14 -3.56 9.55 6.74
C ILE A 14 -4.17 8.19 6.40
N VAL A 15 -4.97 8.10 5.31
CA VAL A 15 -5.57 6.85 4.87
C VAL A 15 -4.51 5.84 4.45
N MET A 16 -3.47 6.26 3.70
CA MET A 16 -2.39 5.36 3.30
C MET A 16 -1.63 4.82 4.52
N VAL A 17 -1.30 5.66 5.50
CA VAL A 17 -0.65 5.21 6.74
C VAL A 17 -1.57 4.25 7.52
N ALA A 18 -2.86 4.56 7.64
CA ALA A 18 -3.80 3.68 8.32
C ALA A 18 -3.92 2.30 7.64
N ILE A 19 -4.08 2.28 6.31
CA ILE A 19 -4.11 1.04 5.51
C ILE A 19 -2.81 0.25 5.65
N PHE A 20 -1.67 0.94 5.61
CA PHE A 20 -0.35 0.33 5.78
C PHE A 20 -0.22 -0.35 7.14
N LEU A 21 -0.61 0.33 8.23
CA LEU A 21 -0.58 -0.26 9.57
C LEU A 21 -1.59 -1.40 9.74
N LEU A 22 -2.77 -1.28 9.14
CA LEU A 22 -3.77 -2.36 9.17
C LEU A 22 -3.30 -3.60 8.41
N GLY A 23 -2.54 -3.44 7.32
CA GLY A 23 -1.99 -4.54 6.54
C GLY A 23 -0.94 -5.39 7.27
N PHE A 24 -0.52 -4.98 8.48
CA PHE A 24 0.27 -5.83 9.37
C PHE A 24 -0.58 -6.88 10.12
N ILE A 25 -1.89 -6.66 10.23
CA ILE A 25 -2.80 -7.50 11.03
C ILE A 25 -3.84 -8.16 10.14
N LEU A 26 -4.41 -7.40 9.20
CA LEU A 26 -5.50 -7.83 8.32
C LEU A 26 -4.97 -8.22 6.94
N ASP A 27 -5.67 -9.14 6.28
CA ASP A 27 -5.35 -9.55 4.90
C ASP A 27 -5.84 -8.51 3.87
N PHE A 28 -5.27 -8.50 2.67
CA PHE A 28 -5.63 -7.56 1.60
C PHE A 28 -7.10 -7.70 1.21
N ILE A 29 -7.64 -8.92 1.28
CA ILE A 29 -9.04 -9.22 1.02
C ILE A 29 -9.93 -8.51 2.05
N GLU A 30 -9.60 -8.61 3.33
CA GLU A 30 -10.34 -7.97 4.42
C GLU A 30 -10.28 -6.45 4.28
N ILE A 31 -9.10 -5.89 4.00
CA ILE A 31 -8.94 -4.45 3.80
C ILE A 31 -9.74 -3.98 2.58
N THR A 32 -9.67 -4.70 1.46
CA THR A 32 -10.37 -4.33 0.22
C THR A 32 -11.89 -4.42 0.36
N TYR A 33 -12.42 -5.36 1.13
CA TYR A 33 -13.86 -5.51 1.32
C TYR A 33 -14.44 -4.73 2.50
N VAL A 34 -13.64 -4.42 3.51
CA VAL A 34 -14.12 -3.73 4.73
C VAL A 34 -13.66 -2.29 4.77
N VAL A 35 -12.37 -2.04 4.62
CA VAL A 35 -11.77 -0.71 4.85
C VAL A 35 -11.92 0.18 3.62
N VAL A 36 -11.59 -0.32 2.43
CA VAL A 36 -11.64 0.45 1.18
C VAL A 36 -13.03 1.01 0.89
N PRO A 37 -14.15 0.27 1.06
CA PRO A 37 -15.49 0.81 0.82
C PRO A 37 -15.88 1.92 1.82
N ILE A 38 -15.20 2.01 2.96
CA ILE A 38 -15.42 3.08 3.94
C ILE A 38 -14.60 4.33 3.56
N VAL A 39 -13.32 4.17 3.22
CA VAL A 39 -12.41 5.31 2.99
C VAL A 39 -12.44 5.84 1.55
N ALA A 40 -12.64 4.96 0.56
CA ALA A 40 -12.57 5.34 -0.85
C ALA A 40 -13.67 6.34 -1.24
N PRO A 41 -14.96 6.18 -0.87
CA PRO A 41 -15.99 7.16 -1.22
C PRO A 41 -15.68 8.57 -0.72
N ILE A 42 -15.03 8.68 0.45
CA ILE A 42 -14.62 9.95 1.04
C ILE A 42 -13.55 10.60 0.16
N LEU A 43 -12.52 9.84 -0.21
CA LEU A 43 -11.41 10.34 -1.03
C LEU A 43 -11.83 10.64 -2.48
N LEU A 44 -12.75 9.85 -3.05
CA LEU A 44 -13.32 10.09 -4.38
C LEU A 44 -14.21 11.34 -4.38
N ALA A 45 -14.99 11.57 -3.34
CA ALA A 45 -15.77 12.80 -3.19
C ALA A 45 -14.90 14.06 -3.05
N MET A 46 -13.62 13.89 -2.69
CA MET A 46 -12.62 14.95 -2.67
C MET A 46 -11.95 15.18 -4.04
N GLY A 47 -12.33 14.43 -5.08
CA GLY A 47 -11.87 14.60 -6.46
C GLY A 47 -10.68 13.74 -6.87
N LEU A 48 -10.32 12.72 -6.08
CA LEU A 48 -9.28 11.77 -6.50
C LEU A 48 -9.77 10.85 -7.60
N ASP A 49 -8.87 10.54 -8.53
CA ASP A 49 -9.12 9.55 -9.57
C ASP A 49 -9.22 8.13 -8.96
N PRO A 50 -10.26 7.35 -9.30
CA PRO A 50 -10.47 6.02 -8.74
C PRO A 50 -9.41 5.00 -9.14
N VAL A 51 -8.86 5.09 -10.35
CA VAL A 51 -7.82 4.18 -10.83
C VAL A 51 -6.53 4.46 -10.06
N TRP A 52 -6.12 5.72 -10.00
CA TRP A 52 -4.94 6.15 -9.26
C TRP A 52 -5.05 5.77 -7.78
N LEU A 53 -6.20 6.02 -7.14
CA LEU A 53 -6.41 5.65 -5.74
C LEU A 53 -6.33 4.13 -5.54
N GLY A 54 -6.94 3.35 -6.42
CA GLY A 54 -6.91 1.88 -6.37
C GLY A 54 -5.48 1.33 -6.52
N VAL A 55 -4.71 1.84 -7.48
CA VAL A 55 -3.32 1.44 -7.70
C VAL A 55 -2.45 1.84 -6.52
N LEU A 56 -2.63 3.05 -5.97
CA LEU A 56 -1.89 3.51 -4.81
C LEU A 56 -2.15 2.64 -3.57
N ILE A 57 -3.41 2.29 -3.30
CA ILE A 57 -3.77 1.35 -2.22
C ILE A 57 -3.13 -0.02 -2.44
N ALA A 58 -3.15 -0.54 -3.68
CA ALA A 58 -2.57 -1.83 -4.01
C ALA A 58 -1.05 -1.87 -3.77
N VAL A 59 -0.30 -0.85 -4.21
CA VAL A 59 1.15 -0.72 -3.96
C VAL A 59 1.44 -0.57 -2.47
N ASN A 60 0.64 0.23 -1.76
CA ASN A 60 0.77 0.42 -0.33
C ASN A 60 0.57 -0.90 0.44
N LEU A 61 -0.43 -1.70 0.08
CA LEU A 61 -0.69 -3.01 0.68
C LEU A 61 0.44 -4.01 0.39
N GLN A 62 0.95 -4.07 -0.85
CA GLN A 62 2.13 -4.89 -1.16
C GLN A 62 3.33 -4.53 -0.29
N THR A 63 3.56 -3.23 -0.10
CA THR A 63 4.66 -2.74 0.75
C THR A 63 4.46 -3.16 2.21
N SER A 64 3.23 -3.07 2.73
CA SER A 64 2.88 -3.52 4.07
C SER A 64 3.19 -5.01 4.28
N PHE A 65 2.78 -5.88 3.36
CA PHE A 65 3.02 -7.32 3.48
C PHE A 65 4.50 -7.73 3.45
N LEU A 66 5.36 -6.88 2.90
CA LEU A 66 6.81 -7.09 2.84
C LEU A 66 7.55 -6.47 4.03
N THR A 67 6.93 -5.56 4.80
CA THR A 67 7.62 -4.78 5.83
C THR A 67 7.57 -5.48 7.20
N PRO A 68 8.71 -5.76 7.85
CA PRO A 68 8.74 -6.23 9.25
C PRO A 68 8.07 -5.20 10.19
N PRO A 69 7.41 -5.60 11.30
CA PRO A 69 7.55 -6.85 12.07
C PRO A 69 6.51 -7.93 11.79
N PHE A 70 5.47 -7.64 10.99
CA PHE A 70 4.36 -8.57 10.69
C PHE A 70 4.11 -8.77 9.18
N GLY A 71 5.15 -8.67 8.34
CA GLY A 71 5.01 -9.03 6.93
C GLY A 71 4.59 -10.48 6.77
N PHE A 72 3.30 -10.74 6.47
CA PHE A 72 2.75 -12.09 6.30
C PHE A 72 3.59 -12.94 5.34
N ALA A 73 4.09 -12.32 4.26
CA ALA A 73 4.96 -12.97 3.29
C ALA A 73 6.28 -13.45 3.93
N LEU A 74 6.85 -12.67 4.86
CA LEU A 74 8.09 -13.04 5.56
C LEU A 74 7.87 -14.18 6.56
N PHE A 75 6.73 -14.22 7.24
CA PHE A 75 6.37 -15.33 8.12
C PHE A 75 6.07 -16.62 7.34
N TYR A 76 5.41 -16.49 6.19
CA TYR A 76 5.22 -17.63 5.29
C TYR A 76 6.56 -18.19 4.82
N LEU A 77 7.47 -17.32 4.36
CA LEU A 77 8.83 -17.72 3.98
C LEU A 77 9.60 -18.33 5.15
N ARG A 78 9.47 -17.79 6.36
CA ARG A 78 10.10 -18.38 7.54
C ARG A 78 9.54 -19.77 7.86
N GLY A 79 8.25 -20.01 7.62
CA GLY A 79 7.59 -21.31 7.84
C GLY A 79 8.13 -22.44 6.95
N VAL A 80 8.61 -22.12 5.75
CA VAL A 80 9.22 -23.08 4.82
C VAL A 80 10.76 -23.03 4.80
N ALA A 81 11.36 -21.99 5.39
CA ALA A 81 12.81 -21.82 5.41
C ALA A 81 13.49 -22.87 6.30
N PRO A 82 14.58 -23.50 5.83
CA PRO A 82 15.31 -24.48 6.62
C PRO A 82 15.94 -23.84 7.88
N PRO A 83 16.19 -24.62 8.94
CA PRO A 83 16.54 -24.10 10.26
C PRO A 83 17.89 -23.37 10.31
N ASN A 84 18.74 -23.54 9.30
CA ASN A 84 20.00 -22.82 9.15
C ASN A 84 19.84 -21.38 8.64
N VAL A 85 18.66 -20.99 8.13
CA VAL A 85 18.39 -19.62 7.69
C VAL A 85 17.83 -18.84 8.87
N ALA A 86 18.56 -17.81 9.32
CA ALA A 86 18.07 -16.96 10.39
C ALA A 86 16.95 -16.03 9.88
N THR A 87 15.99 -15.71 10.73
CA THR A 87 14.92 -14.74 10.41
C THR A 87 15.50 -13.39 9.96
N LEU A 88 16.66 -13.01 10.50
CA LEU A 88 17.35 -11.78 10.13
C LEU A 88 17.87 -11.79 8.68
N ASP A 89 18.21 -12.96 8.14
CA ASP A 89 18.65 -13.09 6.74
C ASP A 89 17.47 -12.86 5.79
N ILE A 90 16.28 -13.38 6.16
CA ILE A 90 15.03 -13.13 5.43
C ILE A 90 14.69 -11.64 5.46
N TYR A 91 14.80 -11.01 6.63
CA TYR A 91 14.51 -9.57 6.77
C TYR A 91 15.48 -8.72 5.95
N ARG A 92 16.78 -9.01 5.99
CA ARG A 92 17.77 -8.32 5.16
C ARG A 92 17.53 -8.54 3.66
N GLY A 93 17.11 -9.73 3.27
CA GLY A 93 16.80 -10.07 1.88
C GLY A 93 15.63 -9.27 1.30
N VAL A 94 14.64 -8.91 2.11
CA VAL A 94 13.46 -8.16 1.63
C VAL A 94 13.68 -6.63 1.59
N VAL A 95 14.62 -6.09 2.38
CA VAL A 95 14.91 -4.64 2.41
C VAL A 95 15.02 -4.00 1.02
N PRO A 96 15.80 -4.51 0.04
CA PRO A 96 15.88 -3.89 -1.28
C PRO A 96 14.52 -3.84 -2.00
N PHE A 97 13.65 -4.82 -1.80
CA PHE A 97 12.32 -4.83 -2.39
C PHE A 97 11.39 -3.81 -1.72
N ILE A 98 11.48 -3.64 -0.40
CA ILE A 98 10.73 -2.59 0.31
C ILE A 98 11.16 -1.21 -0.20
N VAL A 99 12.46 -0.98 -0.38
CA VAL A 99 12.98 0.29 -0.91
C VAL A 99 12.42 0.56 -2.31
N LEU A 100 12.42 -0.44 -3.20
CA LEU A 100 11.82 -0.30 -4.53
C LEU A 100 10.32 0.00 -4.48
N GLN A 101 9.58 -0.65 -3.58
CA GLN A 101 8.15 -0.42 -3.40
C GLN A 101 7.84 0.99 -2.89
N VAL A 102 8.59 1.46 -1.89
CA VAL A 102 8.46 2.82 -1.37
C VAL A 102 8.82 3.86 -2.45
N LEU A 103 9.88 3.62 -3.22
CA LEU A 103 10.23 4.47 -4.38
C LEU A 103 9.10 4.49 -5.41
N MET A 104 8.53 3.34 -5.76
CA MET A 104 7.39 3.26 -6.67
C MET A 104 6.20 4.04 -6.14
N MET A 105 5.91 3.96 -4.84
CA MET A 105 4.83 4.71 -4.22
C MET A 105 5.05 6.23 -4.32
N PHE A 106 6.28 6.72 -4.09
CA PHE A 106 6.61 8.14 -4.28
C PHE A 106 6.49 8.58 -5.74
N ILE A 107 6.97 7.76 -6.67
CA ILE A 107 6.87 8.02 -8.11
C ILE A 107 5.39 8.08 -8.53
N LEU A 108 4.56 7.17 -8.04
CA LEU A 108 3.12 7.13 -8.34
C LEU A 108 2.37 8.36 -7.81
N VAL A 109 2.78 8.86 -6.64
CA VAL A 109 2.24 10.10 -6.08
C VAL A 109 2.68 11.32 -6.88
N ALA A 110 3.92 11.34 -7.37
CA ALA A 110 4.45 12.43 -8.18
C ALA A 110 3.94 12.41 -9.64
N LEU A 111 3.66 11.23 -10.19
CA LEU A 111 3.26 10.99 -11.58
C LEU A 111 2.01 10.08 -11.64
N PRO A 112 0.80 10.64 -11.39
CA PRO A 112 -0.44 9.87 -11.41
C PRO A 112 -0.73 9.17 -12.74
N GLU A 113 -0.26 9.75 -13.84
CA GLU A 113 -0.40 9.22 -15.20
C GLU A 113 0.17 7.80 -15.34
N LEU A 114 1.11 7.37 -14.50
CA LEU A 114 1.59 5.99 -14.50
C LEU A 114 0.48 4.97 -14.20
N ALA A 115 -0.53 5.36 -13.42
CA ALA A 115 -1.71 4.53 -13.17
C ALA A 115 -2.79 4.70 -14.25
N THR A 116 -3.00 5.93 -14.73
CA THR A 116 -4.18 6.26 -15.53
C THR A 116 -3.94 6.19 -17.04
N TRP A 117 -2.71 6.38 -17.51
CA TRP A 117 -2.40 6.50 -18.94
C TRP A 117 -2.87 5.30 -19.77
N LEU A 118 -2.62 4.09 -19.31
CA LEU A 118 -2.99 2.89 -20.06
C LEU A 118 -4.52 2.72 -20.13
N PRO A 119 -5.27 2.83 -19.01
CA PRO A 119 -6.73 2.92 -19.04
C PRO A 119 -7.26 4.00 -19.98
N ASP A 120 -6.72 5.22 -19.94
CA ASP A 120 -7.16 6.36 -20.75
C ASP A 120 -6.96 6.14 -22.28
N VAL A 121 -6.01 5.28 -22.65
CA VAL A 121 -5.75 4.91 -24.06
C VAL A 121 -6.67 3.78 -24.53
N LEU A 122 -7.09 2.89 -23.63
CA LEU A 122 -7.86 1.69 -23.96
C LEU A 122 -9.37 1.87 -23.87
N TYR A 123 -9.84 2.78 -23.01
CA TYR A 123 -11.25 3.01 -22.67
C TYR A 123 -11.64 4.47 -22.88
#